data_AF-A0A0R2FKG9-F1
#
_entry.id   AF-A0A0R2FKG9-F1
#
_cell.length_a   1.000
_cell.length_b   1.000
_cell.length_c   1.000
_cell.angle_alpha   90.00
_cell.angle_beta   90.00
_cell.angle_gamma   90.00
#
_symmetry.space_group_name_H-M   'P 1'
#
loop_
_entity.id
_entity.type
_entity.pdbx_description
1 polymer ?
#
loop_
_entity_poly.entity_id
_entity_poly.type
_entity_poly.pdbx_seq_one_letter_code
_entity_poly.pdbx_strand_id
1 'polypeptide(L)' 'MVQAASKFNSDINLEYKGKSVNLKSIMGVMSLGVGQGADVTISAEGADEKEAIAAIEETMKKEGLSN' A
#
# COMPACT_ATOMS: atom_id res chain seq x y z
N MET A 1 -1.60 0.84 -7.25
CA MET A 1 -0.83 0.75 -5.98
C MET A 1 0.46 -0.05 -6.09
N VAL A 2 0.43 -1.32 -6.50
CA VAL A 2 1.64 -2.18 -6.54
C VAL A 2 2.76 -1.62 -7.40
N GLN A 3 2.46 -1.17 -8.63
CA GLN A 3 3.47 -0.57 -9.50
C GLN A 3 4.06 0.73 -8.94
N ALA A 4 3.29 1.50 -8.15
CA ALA A 4 3.82 2.68 -7.47
C ALA A 4 4.77 2.25 -6.33
N ALA A 5 4.38 1.24 -5.54
CA ALA A 5 5.21 0.67 -4.47
C ALA A 5 6.55 0.11 -5.01
N SER A 6 6.52 -0.57 -6.17
CA SER A 6 7.71 -1.15 -6.79
C SER A 6 8.72 -0.13 -7.33
N LYS A 7 8.36 1.16 -7.43
CA LYS A 7 9.30 2.22 -7.84
C LYS A 7 10.22 2.68 -6.72
N PHE A 8 9.86 2.38 -5.48
CA PHE A 8 10.60 2.79 -4.29
C PHE A 8 11.44 1.64 -3.75
N ASN A 9 12.58 1.99 -3.18
CA ASN A 9 13.46 1.04 -2.52
C ASN A 9 12.92 0.67 -1.14
N SER A 10 12.23 1.58 -0.46
CA SER A 10 11.59 1.36 0.84
C SER A 10 10.70 0.14 0.84
N ASP A 11 10.73 -0.62 1.93
CA ASP A 11 9.81 -1.72 2.15
C ASP A 11 8.45 -1.16 2.54
N ILE A 12 7.45 -1.42 1.72
CA ILE A 12 6.09 -0.91 1.91
C ILE A 12 5.19 -2.08 2.26
N ASN A 13 4.63 -2.05 3.45
CA ASN A 13 3.73 -3.07 3.96
C ASN A 13 2.32 -2.50 4.12
N LEU A 14 1.33 -3.34 3.83
CA LEU A 14 -0.07 -3.06 4.08
C LEU A 14 -0.60 -4.06 5.07
N GLU A 15 -1.13 -3.54 6.16
CA GLU A 15 -1.80 -4.30 7.19
C GLU A 15 -3.32 -4.14 7.09
N TYR A 16 -4.01 -5.27 7.09
CA TYR A 16 -5.46 -5.34 7.13
C TYR A 16 -5.90 -6.48 8.05
N LYS A 17 -6.73 -6.18 9.06
CA LYS A 17 -7.25 -7.15 10.04
C LYS A 17 -6.15 -8.00 10.70
N GLY A 18 -5.02 -7.38 11.05
CA GLY A 18 -3.87 -8.06 11.67
C GLY A 18 -3.06 -8.94 10.72
N LYS A 19 -3.33 -8.89 9.40
CA LYS A 19 -2.50 -9.51 8.36
C LYS A 19 -1.71 -8.44 7.65
N SER A 20 -0.39 -8.54 7.71
CA SER A 20 0.53 -7.66 6.98
C SER A 20 1.04 -8.36 5.73
N VAL A 21 1.02 -7.66 4.60
CA VAL A 21 1.57 -8.13 3.32
C VAL A 21 2.40 -7.04 2.66
N ASN A 22 3.36 -7.43 1.84
CA ASN A 22 4.16 -6.49 1.07
C ASN A 22 3.31 -5.89 -0.06
N LEU A 23 3.19 -4.56 -0.09
CA LEU A 23 2.41 -3.80 -1.07
C LEU A 23 3.05 -3.86 -2.48
N LYS A 24 4.34 -4.20 -2.58
CA LYS A 24 5.03 -4.48 -3.86
C LYS A 24 4.61 -5.81 -4.48
N SER A 25 3.91 -6.68 -3.74
CA SER A 25 3.40 -7.95 -4.24
C SER A 25 1.89 -7.88 -4.52
N ILE A 26 1.52 -7.86 -5.80
CA ILE A 26 0.11 -7.87 -6.23
C ILE A 26 -0.66 -9.07 -5.69
N MET A 27 0.01 -10.22 -5.56
CA MET A 27 -0.60 -11.43 -5.03
C MET A 27 -1.00 -11.27 -3.56
N GLY A 28 -0.17 -10.59 -2.76
CA GLY A 28 -0.45 -10.33 -1.34
C GLY A 28 -1.64 -9.39 -1.15
N VAL A 29 -1.68 -8.29 -1.90
CA VAL A 29 -2.76 -7.30 -1.83
C VAL A 29 -4.10 -7.90 -2.27
N MET A 30 -4.12 -8.68 -3.35
CA MET A 30 -5.33 -9.38 -3.78
C MET A 30 -5.78 -10.44 -2.77
N SER A 31 -4.84 -11.16 -2.14
CA SER A 31 -5.14 -12.18 -1.13
C SER A 31 -5.71 -11.61 0.17
N LEU A 32 -5.46 -10.34 0.49
CA LEU A 32 -6.04 -9.69 1.66
C LEU A 32 -7.54 -9.43 1.51
N GLY A 33 -8.05 -9.37 0.28
CA GLY A 33 -9.47 -9.13 0.02
C GLY A 33 -9.95 -7.80 0.62
N VAL A 34 -9.11 -6.76 0.57
CA VAL A 34 -9.45 -5.42 1.06
C VAL A 34 -10.63 -4.90 0.25
N GLY A 35 -11.81 -4.84 0.87
CA GLY A 35 -13.03 -4.32 0.27
C GLY A 35 -13.13 -2.80 0.39
N GLN A 36 -14.09 -2.22 -0.34
CA GLN A 36 -14.43 -0.80 -0.20
C GLN A 36 -14.88 -0.49 1.23
N GLY A 37 -14.33 0.58 1.82
CA GLY A 37 -14.62 0.96 3.22
C GLY A 37 -13.84 0.18 4.28
N ALA A 38 -12.83 -0.59 3.88
CA ALA A 38 -11.91 -1.25 4.81
C ALA A 38 -10.86 -0.27 5.36
N ASP A 39 -10.66 -0.28 6.68
CA ASP A 39 -9.51 0.37 7.30
C ASP A 39 -8.26 -0.47 7.09
N VAL A 40 -7.27 0.11 6.41
CA VAL A 40 -5.95 -0.47 6.21
C VAL A 40 -4.88 0.44 6.77
N THR A 41 -3.80 -0.15 7.27
CA THR A 41 -2.61 0.60 7.70
C THR A 41 -1.50 0.36 6.69
N ILE A 42 -0.90 1.44 6.20
CA ILE A 42 0.24 1.36 5.28
C ILE A 42 1.47 1.87 6.02
N SER A 43 2.52 1.09 5.99
CA SER A 43 3.81 1.39 6.60
C SER A 43 4.87 1.36 5.52
N ALA A 44 5.77 2.34 5.51
CA ALA A 44 6.95 2.31 4.66
C ALA A 44 8.19 2.48 5.54
N GLU A 45 9.21 1.69 5.29
CA GLU A 45 10.51 1.78 5.96
C GLU A 45 11.62 1.87 4.92
N GLY A 46 12.41 2.93 4.97
CA GLY A 46 13.55 3.11 4.08
C GLY A 46 13.89 4.57 3.80
N ALA A 47 14.88 4.78 2.93
CA ALA A 47 15.39 6.13 2.63
C ALA A 47 14.37 7.02 1.91
N ASP A 48 13.48 6.40 1.12
CA ASP A 48 12.41 7.04 0.34
C ASP A 48 11.01 6.78 0.95
N GLU A 49 10.93 6.50 2.26
CA GLU A 49 9.68 6.09 2.93
C GLU A 49 8.58 7.15 2.82
N LYS A 50 8.96 8.44 2.91
CA LYS A 50 8.02 9.57 2.85
C LYS A 50 7.45 9.75 1.46
N GLU A 51 8.30 9.62 0.44
CA GLU A 51 7.92 9.74 -0.97
C GLU A 51 7.07 8.54 -1.39
N ALA A 52 7.43 7.35 -0.90
CA ALA A 52 6.66 6.13 -1.07
C ALA A 52 5.24 6.28 -0.52
N ILE A 53 5.08 6.68 0.74
CA ILE A 53 3.75 6.89 1.35
C ILE A 53 2.92 7.90 0.55
N ALA A 54 3.50 9.06 0.22
CA ALA A 54 2.81 10.10 -0.53
C ALA A 54 2.34 9.61 -1.92
N ALA A 55 3.19 8.88 -2.64
CA ALA A 55 2.84 8.34 -3.95
C ALA A 55 1.78 7.23 -3.86
N ILE A 56 1.82 6.40 -2.81
CA ILE A 56 0.80 5.39 -2.57
C ILE A 56 -0.55 6.05 -2.24
N GLU A 57 -0.57 7.06 -1.36
CA GLU A 57 -1.77 7.82 -1.02
C GLU A 57 -2.38 8.49 -2.27
N GLU A 58 -1.56 9.14 -3.10
CA GLU A 58 -2.02 9.73 -4.35
C GLU A 58 -2.61 8.67 -5.29
N THR A 59 -1.98 7.50 -5.38
CA THR A 59 -2.49 6.38 -6.17
C THR A 59 -3.82 5.87 -5.63
N MET A 60 -3.99 5.78 -4.31
CA MET A 60 -5.25 5.35 -3.68
C MET A 60 -6.39 6.33 -3.98
N LYS A 61 -6.12 7.64 -3.92
CA LYS A 61 -7.09 8.69 -4.30
C LYS A 61 -7.44 8.62 -5.78
N LYS A 62 -6.45 8.46 -6.66
CA LYS A 62 -6.67 8.33 -8.12
C LYS A 62 -7.53 7.12 -8.50
N GLU A 63 -7.35 6.01 -7.80
CA GLU A 63 -8.12 4.77 -8.01
C GLU A 63 -9.46 4.77 -7.26
N GLY A 64 -9.78 5.84 -6.51
CA GLY A 64 -11.05 5.95 -5.75
C GLY A 64 -11.16 4.98 -4.57
N LEU A 65 -10.03 4.51 -4.05
CA LEU A 65 -9.96 3.53 -2.96
C LEU A 65 -9.89 4.19 -1.57
N SER A 66 -9.61 5.49 -1.51
CA SER A 66 -9.63 6.32 -0.30
C SER A 66 -10.28 7.66 -0.61
N ASN A 67 -11.21 8.10 0.26
CA ASN A 67 -11.82 9.43 0.22
C ASN A 67 -11.08 10.42 1.13
#